data_AF-A0AAW3WJC5-F1
#
_entry.id   AF-A0AAW3WJC5-F1
#
_cell.length_a   1.000
_cell.length_b   1.000
_cell.length_c   1.000
_cell.angle_alpha   90.00
_cell.angle_beta   90.00
_cell.angle_gamma   90.00
#
_symmetry.space_group_name_H-M   'P 1'
#
loop_
_entity.id
_entity.type
_entity.pdbx_description
1 polymer ?
#
loop_
_entity_poly.entity_id
_entity_poly.type
_entity_poly.pdbx_seq_one_letter_code
_entity_poly.pdbx_strand_id
1 'polypeptide(L)'
;PEVIDQVADNSKKVVEGLNSKSLPYKIIFKTVATDSDSIRKVCNEANNTENCAGIITWMHTFSPAKMWIHGLTQLRKPLLHLHTQFNKEIPWGTIDMDFMNLNQAAHGDREFGYIGARLDIPRKIVVGHWTEDSVAYDIAKWMAPAVAVTEGQHIKVARFGDNMRDVAVTDGDRIEAEIKFGWTVDYYGVGDLVKSMDKVTESQIDELMAEYAKLYDIDPKASLASIREQAKIEIGIRSFLDAKGYTAFTTNFQALHGMKQLPGLAAQHLMAEGYGFGAEGDWKTAALLRAMKIMANGKATGLMEDYTYNMDSENGLILGAHMLEVCPTLAGTKPVIEVHPLGIGDKEDPARLVFKG
;
A
#
# COMPACT_ATOMS: atom_id res chain seq x y z
N PRO A 1 -16.99 15.07 36.06
CA PRO A 1 -17.91 15.03 34.89
C PRO A 1 -17.60 16.17 33.93
N GLU A 2 -17.66 17.42 34.41
CA GLU A 2 -17.46 18.62 33.58
C GLU A 2 -16.13 18.66 32.80
N VAL A 3 -15.01 18.30 33.43
CA VAL A 3 -13.69 18.26 32.76
C VAL A 3 -13.62 17.20 31.66
N ILE A 4 -14.22 16.02 31.87
CA ILE A 4 -14.21 14.94 30.87
C ILE A 4 -15.06 15.33 29.67
N ASP A 5 -16.20 15.98 29.91
CA ASP A 5 -17.08 16.48 28.85
C ASP A 5 -16.38 17.58 28.03
N GLN A 6 -15.67 18.50 28.69
CA GLN A 6 -14.84 19.51 28.01
C GLN A 6 -13.72 18.88 27.17
N VAL A 7 -13.03 17.86 27.69
CA VAL A 7 -12.01 17.11 26.92
C VAL A 7 -12.65 16.43 25.70
N ALA A 8 -13.84 15.84 25.85
CA ALA A 8 -14.55 15.21 24.75
C ALA A 8 -14.93 16.23 23.66
N ASP A 9 -15.43 17.39 24.06
CA ASP A 9 -15.82 18.44 23.11
C ASP A 9 -14.63 19.09 22.42
N ASN A 10 -13.52 19.31 23.15
CA ASN A 10 -12.26 19.76 22.55
C ASN A 10 -11.73 18.71 21.56
N SER A 11 -11.78 17.43 21.90
CA SER A 11 -11.35 16.34 21.01
C SER A 11 -12.19 16.27 19.73
N LYS A 12 -13.51 16.45 19.81
CA LYS A 12 -14.39 16.50 18.63
C LYS A 12 -14.01 17.68 17.72
N LYS A 13 -13.78 18.87 18.27
CA LYS A 13 -13.35 20.06 17.51
C LYS A 13 -12.00 19.85 16.82
N VAL A 14 -11.03 19.24 17.52
CA VAL A 14 -9.72 18.88 16.94
C VAL A 14 -9.91 17.91 15.78
N VAL A 15 -10.72 16.86 15.95
CA VAL A 15 -11.03 15.88 14.90
C VAL A 15 -11.74 16.55 13.71
N GLU A 16 -12.73 17.39 13.95
CA GLU A 16 -13.44 18.14 12.90
C GLU A 16 -12.49 19.06 12.13
N GLY A 17 -11.64 19.82 12.81
CA GLY A 17 -10.68 20.71 12.18
C GLY A 17 -9.59 19.98 11.41
N LEU A 18 -9.10 18.85 11.91
CA LEU A 18 -8.17 17.99 11.16
C LEU A 18 -8.86 17.38 9.92
N ASN A 19 -10.09 16.91 10.04
CA ASN A 19 -10.86 16.38 8.92
C ASN A 19 -11.25 17.44 7.88
N SER A 20 -11.31 18.72 8.25
CA SER A 20 -11.53 19.81 7.27
C SER A 20 -10.30 20.12 6.42
N LYS A 21 -9.13 19.56 6.76
CA LYS A 21 -7.90 19.66 5.99
C LYS A 21 -7.80 18.51 4.98
N SER A 22 -6.79 18.56 4.11
CA SER A 22 -6.54 17.55 3.09
C SER A 22 -5.90 16.26 3.67
N LEU A 23 -6.68 15.51 4.45
CA LEU A 23 -6.30 14.17 4.90
C LEU A 23 -6.77 13.09 3.89
N PRO A 24 -5.97 12.05 3.62
CA PRO A 24 -6.38 10.96 2.72
C PRO A 24 -7.48 10.08 3.31
N TYR A 25 -7.62 10.03 4.64
CA TYR A 25 -8.65 9.25 5.35
C TYR A 25 -9.24 10.06 6.50
N LYS A 26 -10.48 9.72 6.87
CA LYS A 26 -11.21 10.40 7.95
C LYS A 26 -10.73 9.93 9.32
N ILE A 27 -10.49 10.87 10.23
CA ILE A 27 -10.29 10.62 11.66
C ILE A 27 -11.66 10.54 12.34
N ILE A 28 -11.86 9.52 13.19
CA ILE A 28 -13.11 9.32 13.92
C ILE A 28 -12.82 9.42 15.43
N PHE A 29 -13.47 10.36 16.11
CA PHE A 29 -13.42 10.42 17.57
C PHE A 29 -14.08 9.15 18.16
N LYS A 30 -13.42 8.53 19.13
CA LYS A 30 -13.89 7.29 19.77
C LYS A 30 -14.45 7.55 21.17
N THR A 31 -13.59 7.90 22.12
CA THR A 31 -13.98 8.17 23.51
C THR A 31 -12.84 8.89 24.23
N VAL A 32 -13.14 9.51 25.37
CA VAL A 32 -12.14 9.91 26.35
C VAL A 32 -11.89 8.71 27.26
N ALA A 33 -10.68 8.16 27.22
CA ALA A 33 -10.31 6.99 28.02
C ALA A 33 -9.67 7.43 29.34
N THR A 34 -10.28 7.07 30.46
CA THR A 34 -9.95 7.60 31.79
C THR A 34 -9.38 6.55 32.75
N ASP A 35 -9.45 5.28 32.38
CA ASP A 35 -9.00 4.14 33.18
C ASP A 35 -8.43 3.02 32.30
N SER A 36 -7.81 2.03 32.94
CA SER A 36 -7.17 0.93 32.21
C SER A 36 -8.15 0.09 31.37
N ASP A 37 -9.39 -0.07 31.83
CA ASP A 37 -10.38 -0.89 31.14
C ASP A 37 -10.93 -0.21 29.88
N SER A 38 -11.22 1.10 29.95
CA SER A 38 -11.63 1.91 28.80
C SER A 38 -10.54 2.01 27.74
N ILE A 39 -9.27 2.17 28.14
CA ILE A 39 -8.12 2.15 27.21
C ILE A 39 -8.00 0.79 26.53
N ARG A 40 -8.05 -0.31 27.30
CA ARG A 40 -7.99 -1.67 26.75
C ARG A 40 -9.15 -1.94 25.79
N LYS A 41 -10.36 -1.50 26.13
CA LYS A 41 -11.55 -1.64 25.28
C LYS A 41 -11.36 -0.95 23.93
N VAL A 42 -10.90 0.30 23.90
CA VAL A 42 -10.64 1.04 22.65
C VAL A 42 -9.58 0.35 21.79
N CYS A 43 -8.49 -0.13 22.39
CA CYS A 43 -7.44 -0.84 21.65
C CYS A 43 -7.97 -2.14 21.02
N ASN A 44 -8.78 -2.89 21.76
CA ASN A 44 -9.40 -4.12 21.25
C ASN A 44 -10.51 -3.86 20.22
N GLU A 45 -11.28 -2.79 20.38
CA GLU A 45 -12.23 -2.34 19.34
C GLU A 45 -11.49 -1.99 18.04
N ALA A 46 -10.37 -1.26 18.12
CA ALA A 46 -9.56 -0.93 16.95
C ALA A 46 -9.01 -2.19 16.27
N ASN A 47 -8.54 -3.17 17.04
CA ASN A 47 -8.08 -4.46 16.52
C ASN A 47 -9.15 -5.22 15.74
N ASN A 48 -10.42 -5.12 16.15
CA ASN A 48 -11.54 -5.89 15.59
C ASN A 48 -12.35 -5.09 14.55
N THR A 49 -12.07 -3.80 14.39
CA THR A 49 -12.74 -2.97 13.39
C THR A 49 -11.99 -3.11 12.07
N GLU A 50 -12.64 -3.72 11.07
CA GLU A 50 -12.09 -3.98 9.73
C GLU A 50 -11.50 -2.71 9.10
N ASN A 51 -12.28 -1.63 9.06
CA ASN A 51 -11.88 -0.35 8.46
C ASN A 51 -11.05 0.56 9.40
N CYS A 52 -10.47 0.02 10.48
CA CYS A 52 -9.55 0.77 11.34
C CYS A 52 -8.10 0.49 10.93
N ALA A 53 -7.46 1.47 10.29
CA ALA A 53 -6.08 1.39 9.83
C ALA A 53 -5.04 1.90 10.85
N GLY A 54 -5.47 2.40 12.01
CA GLY A 54 -4.57 2.94 13.02
C GLY A 54 -5.30 3.70 14.12
N ILE A 55 -4.58 4.00 15.20
CA ILE A 55 -5.05 4.83 16.31
C ILE A 55 -4.19 6.11 16.38
N ILE A 56 -4.87 7.25 16.55
CA ILE A 56 -4.24 8.51 16.95
C ILE A 56 -4.55 8.75 18.43
N THR A 57 -3.53 8.87 19.26
CA THR A 57 -3.67 9.17 20.71
C THR A 57 -3.15 10.56 21.02
N TRP A 58 -3.90 11.31 21.84
CA TRP A 58 -3.52 12.62 22.38
C TRP A 58 -3.89 12.67 23.86
N MET A 59 -2.91 12.94 24.73
CA MET A 59 -3.15 13.08 26.17
C MET A 59 -3.56 14.52 26.47
N HIS A 60 -4.85 14.85 26.31
CA HIS A 60 -5.35 16.19 26.61
C HIS A 60 -5.05 16.60 28.06
N THR A 61 -5.27 15.68 29.00
CA THR A 61 -4.90 15.80 30.41
C THR A 61 -3.81 14.79 30.76
N PHE A 62 -3.32 14.83 32.01
CA PHE A 62 -2.41 13.80 32.50
C PHE A 62 -3.15 12.47 32.63
N SER A 63 -2.73 11.48 31.84
CA SER A 63 -3.26 10.11 31.86
C SER A 63 -2.15 9.16 32.33
N PRO A 64 -2.13 8.76 33.62
CA PRO A 64 -1.06 7.92 34.19
C PRO A 64 -0.74 6.70 33.32
N ALA A 65 0.51 6.60 32.85
CA ALA A 65 0.80 5.73 31.72
C ALA A 65 0.73 4.23 32.04
N LYS A 66 0.75 3.85 33.32
CA LYS A 66 0.49 2.46 33.75
C LYS A 66 -0.86 1.93 33.26
N MET A 67 -1.88 2.79 33.14
CA MET A 67 -3.21 2.39 32.65
C MET A 67 -3.18 1.97 31.17
N TRP A 68 -2.17 2.41 30.41
CA TRP A 68 -2.04 2.13 28.99
C TRP A 68 -1.36 0.80 28.68
N ILE A 69 -0.67 0.18 29.64
CA ILE A 69 0.16 -1.02 29.41
C ILE A 69 -0.65 -2.14 28.76
N HIS A 70 -1.80 -2.50 29.34
CA HIS A 70 -2.60 -3.61 28.83
C HIS A 70 -3.24 -3.32 27.47
N GLY A 71 -3.62 -2.07 27.19
CA GLY A 71 -4.14 -1.68 25.88
C GLY A 71 -3.06 -1.69 24.80
N LEU A 72 -1.92 -1.04 25.07
CA LEU A 72 -0.82 -0.92 24.11
C LEU A 72 -0.16 -2.27 23.80
N THR A 73 -0.01 -3.15 24.78
CA THR A 73 0.57 -4.50 24.57
C THR A 73 -0.34 -5.43 23.75
N GLN A 74 -1.64 -5.12 23.65
CA GLN A 74 -2.60 -5.87 22.84
C GLN A 74 -2.87 -5.21 21.48
N LEU A 75 -2.48 -3.95 21.29
CA LEU A 75 -2.76 -3.20 20.08
C LEU A 75 -1.95 -3.77 18.90
N ARG A 76 -2.66 -4.13 17.82
CA ARG A 76 -2.08 -4.66 16.57
C ARG A 76 -2.22 -3.69 15.41
N LYS A 77 -2.79 -2.50 15.66
CA LYS A 77 -2.94 -1.44 14.67
C LYS A 77 -1.82 -0.39 14.83
N PRO A 78 -1.35 0.23 13.74
CA PRO A 78 -0.38 1.31 13.80
C PRO A 78 -0.79 2.43 14.78
N LEU A 79 0.19 2.99 15.51
CA LEU A 79 -0.02 4.06 16.48
C LEU A 79 0.62 5.37 16.03
N LEU A 80 -0.15 6.46 16.10
CA LEU A 80 0.36 7.83 16.04
C LEU A 80 0.08 8.53 17.37
N HIS A 81 1.12 9.10 17.96
CA HIS A 81 1.05 9.96 19.12
C HIS A 81 1.04 11.42 18.67
N LEU A 82 -0.11 12.08 18.80
CA LEU A 82 -0.27 13.50 18.50
C LEU A 82 -0.01 14.31 19.77
N HIS A 83 1.18 14.91 19.85
CA HIS A 83 1.53 15.83 20.91
C HIS A 83 1.08 17.24 20.55
N THR A 84 -0.14 17.58 20.97
CA THR A 84 -0.80 18.84 20.64
C THR A 84 -1.47 19.47 21.87
N GLN A 85 -2.09 20.63 21.67
CA GLN A 85 -2.84 21.35 22.69
C GLN A 85 -4.07 22.00 22.07
N PHE A 86 -5.18 22.10 22.82
CA PHE A 86 -6.43 22.68 22.30
C PHE A 86 -6.28 24.17 21.94
N ASN A 87 -5.77 24.98 22.88
CA ASN A 87 -5.48 26.39 22.68
C ASN A 87 -4.07 26.60 22.09
N LYS A 88 -3.94 27.60 21.22
CA LYS A 88 -2.67 27.96 20.59
C LYS A 88 -1.75 28.77 21.51
N GLU A 89 -2.32 29.75 22.20
CA GLU A 89 -1.60 30.65 23.08
C GLU A 89 -2.06 30.46 24.52
N ILE A 90 -1.16 30.71 25.47
CA ILE A 90 -1.51 30.75 26.90
C ILE A 90 -2.37 32.00 27.15
N PRO A 91 -3.55 31.88 27.76
CA PRO A 91 -4.39 33.03 28.05
C PRO A 91 -3.87 33.78 29.29
N TRP A 92 -2.77 34.53 29.14
CA TRP A 92 -2.01 35.13 30.25
C TRP A 92 -2.83 35.96 31.24
N GLY A 93 -3.89 36.62 30.78
CA GLY A 93 -4.75 37.44 31.64
C GLY A 93 -5.81 36.66 32.42
N THR A 94 -6.09 35.41 32.07
CA THR A 94 -7.18 34.61 32.63
C THR A 94 -6.79 33.18 32.99
N ILE A 95 -5.53 32.80 32.84
CA ILE A 95 -5.05 31.46 33.21
C ILE A 95 -5.18 31.24 34.72
N ASP A 96 -5.77 30.12 35.08
CA ASP A 96 -5.96 29.67 36.45
C ASP A 96 -5.72 28.15 36.59
N MET A 97 -6.01 27.60 37.78
CA MET A 97 -5.83 26.17 38.06
C MET A 97 -6.79 25.29 37.26
N ASP A 98 -7.98 25.77 36.93
CA ASP A 98 -8.94 24.99 36.14
C ASP A 98 -8.45 24.84 34.70
N PHE A 99 -7.93 25.94 34.12
CA PHE A 99 -7.26 25.90 32.84
C PHE A 99 -6.06 24.96 32.84
N MET A 100 -5.20 25.01 33.87
CA MET A 100 -4.02 24.14 33.97
C MET A 100 -4.38 22.67 34.19
N ASN A 101 -5.43 22.37 34.96
CA ASN A 101 -5.91 21.00 35.16
C ASN A 101 -6.49 20.40 33.87
N LEU A 102 -7.05 21.22 32.98
CA LEU A 102 -7.61 20.78 31.70
C LEU A 102 -6.55 20.68 30.59
N ASN A 103 -5.71 21.69 30.41
CA ASN A 103 -4.82 21.84 29.25
C ASN A 103 -3.37 21.48 29.61
N GLN A 104 -3.15 20.21 29.96
CA GLN A 104 -1.87 19.74 30.51
C GLN A 104 -1.17 18.67 29.66
N ALA A 105 -1.38 18.72 28.35
CA ALA A 105 -0.71 17.85 27.38
C ALA A 105 0.82 17.97 27.42
N ALA A 106 1.36 19.13 27.80
CA ALA A 106 2.81 19.39 27.89
C ALA A 106 3.59 18.33 28.71
N HIS A 107 2.99 17.84 29.80
CA HIS A 107 3.53 16.74 30.61
C HIS A 107 2.75 15.43 30.48
N GLY A 108 1.44 15.47 30.18
CA GLY A 108 0.64 14.27 29.91
C GLY A 108 1.19 13.44 28.74
N ASP A 109 1.49 14.09 27.62
CA ASP A 109 2.05 13.41 26.45
C ASP A 109 3.49 12.92 26.69
N ARG A 110 4.26 13.56 27.58
CA ARG A 110 5.60 13.09 27.95
C ARG A 110 5.55 11.78 28.74
N GLU A 111 4.60 11.68 29.67
CA GLU A 111 4.34 10.45 30.43
C GLU A 111 3.90 9.30 29.51
N PHE A 112 3.02 9.57 28.54
CA PHE A 112 2.68 8.60 27.49
C PHE A 112 3.88 8.27 26.57
N GLY A 113 4.72 9.28 26.31
CA GLY A 113 6.02 9.14 25.66
C GLY A 113 6.89 8.10 26.36
N TYR A 114 7.02 8.16 27.68
CA TYR A 114 7.78 7.18 28.45
C TYR A 114 7.26 5.75 28.23
N ILE A 115 5.96 5.49 28.38
CA ILE A 115 5.47 4.11 28.35
C ILE A 115 5.61 3.45 26.98
N GLY A 116 5.36 4.19 25.88
CA GLY A 116 5.54 3.60 24.56
C GLY A 116 7.01 3.36 24.21
N ALA A 117 7.95 4.15 24.74
CA ALA A 117 9.38 3.85 24.61
C ALA A 117 9.77 2.64 25.49
N ARG A 118 9.26 2.57 26.72
CA ARG A 118 9.52 1.47 27.66
C ARG A 118 9.00 0.12 27.17
N LEU A 119 7.89 0.11 26.44
CA LEU A 119 7.27 -1.08 25.84
C LEU A 119 7.79 -1.39 24.43
N ASP A 120 8.68 -0.56 23.88
CA ASP A 120 9.17 -0.66 22.50
C ASP A 120 8.05 -0.69 21.45
N ILE A 121 7.05 0.19 21.60
CA ILE A 121 5.92 0.29 20.67
C ILE A 121 6.34 1.09 19.44
N PRO A 122 6.28 0.51 18.21
CA PRO A 122 6.46 1.28 16.99
C PRO A 122 5.38 2.35 16.88
N ARG A 123 5.78 3.62 16.81
CA ARG A 123 4.84 4.74 16.72
C ARG A 123 5.42 5.93 15.97
N LYS A 124 4.54 6.66 15.28
CA LYS A 124 4.83 8.01 14.76
C LYS A 124 4.54 9.01 15.87
N ILE A 125 5.39 10.02 16.01
CA ILE A 125 5.12 11.17 16.88
C ILE A 125 5.00 12.41 16.00
N VAL A 126 3.93 13.19 16.18
CA VAL A 126 3.72 14.48 15.54
C VAL A 126 3.53 15.52 16.62
N VAL A 127 4.30 16.61 16.56
CA VAL A 127 4.29 17.69 17.56
C VAL A 127 3.88 18.99 16.88
N GLY A 128 2.94 19.71 17.47
CA GLY A 128 2.52 21.03 16.99
C GLY A 128 1.06 21.32 17.32
N HIS A 129 0.60 22.53 17.05
CA HIS A 129 -0.81 22.87 17.26
C HIS A 129 -1.66 22.26 16.14
N TRP A 130 -2.79 21.63 16.48
CA TRP A 130 -3.65 20.89 15.54
C TRP A 130 -4.21 21.73 14.38
N THR A 131 -4.23 23.06 14.51
CA THR A 131 -4.63 23.97 13.41
C THR A 131 -3.51 24.25 12.40
N GLU A 132 -2.27 23.82 12.65
CA GLU A 132 -1.15 24.03 11.71
C GLU A 132 -1.22 23.05 10.53
N ASP A 133 -0.86 23.52 9.34
CA ASP A 133 -0.90 22.69 8.13
C ASP A 133 0.21 21.63 8.12
N SER A 134 1.37 21.95 8.72
CA SER A 134 2.47 20.99 8.93
C SER A 134 2.04 19.77 9.73
N VAL A 135 1.25 19.95 10.80
CA VAL A 135 0.73 18.86 11.64
C VAL A 135 -0.19 17.95 10.84
N ALA A 136 -1.13 18.54 10.09
CA ALA A 136 -2.05 17.75 9.26
C ALA A 136 -1.32 17.03 8.12
N TYR A 137 -0.30 17.66 7.54
CA TYR A 137 0.56 17.05 6.53
C TYR A 137 1.33 15.84 7.07
N ASP A 138 1.90 15.93 8.27
CA ASP A 138 2.60 14.81 8.90
C ASP A 138 1.67 13.66 9.30
N ILE A 139 0.45 13.97 9.74
CA ILE A 139 -0.61 12.97 9.97
C ILE A 139 -0.98 12.30 8.64
N ALA A 140 -1.24 13.08 7.58
CA ALA A 140 -1.59 12.56 6.25
C ALA A 140 -0.51 11.63 5.70
N LYS A 141 0.78 12.00 5.84
CA LYS A 141 1.92 11.16 5.45
C LYS A 141 1.96 9.82 6.16
N TRP A 142 1.56 9.78 7.43
CA TRP A 142 1.55 8.55 8.22
C TRP A 142 0.36 7.64 7.87
N MET A 143 -0.77 8.21 7.46
CA MET A 143 -1.98 7.42 7.16
C MET A 143 -1.76 6.40 6.04
N ALA A 144 -1.03 6.76 4.97
CA ALA A 144 -0.78 5.86 3.83
C ALA A 144 -0.02 4.56 4.22
N PRO A 145 1.16 4.61 4.87
CA PRO A 145 1.82 3.41 5.34
C PRO A 145 1.03 2.68 6.44
N ALA A 146 0.25 3.38 7.27
CA ALA A 146 -0.62 2.74 8.27
C ALA A 146 -1.70 1.86 7.62
N VAL A 147 -2.31 2.35 6.53
CA VAL A 147 -3.23 1.56 5.70
C VAL A 147 -2.51 0.38 5.07
N ALA A 148 -1.36 0.58 4.43
CA ALA A 148 -0.63 -0.52 3.79
C ALA A 148 -0.18 -1.61 4.77
N VAL A 149 0.23 -1.26 6.00
CA VAL A 149 0.54 -2.24 7.05
C VAL A 149 -0.72 -3.00 7.48
N THR A 150 -1.85 -2.31 7.62
CA THR A 150 -3.12 -2.95 7.99
C THR A 150 -3.63 -3.89 6.89
N GLU A 151 -3.54 -3.46 5.63
CA GLU A 151 -3.85 -4.26 4.44
C GLU A 151 -2.84 -5.38 4.19
N GLY A 152 -1.67 -5.36 4.82
CA GLY A 152 -0.60 -6.35 4.62
C GLY A 152 -1.08 -7.79 4.80
N GLN A 153 -1.96 -8.03 5.79
CA GLN A 153 -2.57 -9.35 6.04
C GLN A 153 -3.53 -9.82 4.94
N HIS A 154 -3.90 -8.93 4.02
CA HIS A 154 -4.75 -9.20 2.86
C HIS A 154 -3.94 -9.19 1.54
N ILE A 155 -2.62 -8.94 1.59
CA ILE A 155 -1.75 -9.09 0.43
C ILE A 155 -1.47 -10.56 0.23
N LYS A 156 -2.00 -11.10 -0.87
CA LYS A 156 -1.78 -12.48 -1.29
C LYS A 156 -1.13 -12.48 -2.67
N VAL A 157 -0.02 -13.19 -2.80
CA VAL A 157 0.76 -13.34 -4.03
C VAL A 157 0.52 -14.73 -4.63
N ALA A 158 0.02 -14.79 -5.87
CA ALA A 158 -0.07 -16.02 -6.64
C ALA A 158 1.16 -16.16 -7.54
N ARG A 159 1.96 -17.21 -7.34
CA ARG A 159 3.16 -17.47 -8.15
C ARG A 159 2.83 -18.47 -9.24
N PHE A 160 2.88 -18.05 -10.50
CA PHE A 160 2.73 -18.94 -11.65
C PHE A 160 4.10 -19.46 -12.09
N GLY A 161 4.50 -20.61 -11.55
CA GLY A 161 5.88 -21.10 -11.61
C GLY A 161 6.69 -20.72 -10.36
N ASP A 162 7.94 -21.22 -10.31
CA ASP A 162 8.86 -20.93 -9.21
C ASP A 162 9.81 -19.77 -9.58
N ASN A 163 10.84 -19.51 -8.78
CA ASN A 163 11.91 -18.56 -9.10
C ASN A 163 12.64 -18.95 -10.40
N MET A 164 13.20 -17.98 -11.10
CA MET A 164 14.22 -18.25 -12.12
C MET A 164 15.36 -19.05 -11.50
N ARG A 165 15.76 -20.14 -12.16
CA ARG A 165 16.84 -21.03 -11.69
C ARG A 165 18.12 -20.24 -11.45
N ASP A 166 18.83 -20.62 -10.38
CA ASP A 166 20.13 -20.10 -9.98
C ASP A 166 20.15 -18.60 -9.57
N VAL A 167 18.97 -17.97 -9.38
CA VAL A 167 18.84 -16.59 -8.89
C VAL A 167 18.66 -16.55 -7.36
N ALA A 168 19.51 -15.79 -6.68
CA ALA A 168 19.48 -15.70 -5.21
C ALA A 168 18.50 -14.65 -4.68
N VAL A 169 18.53 -13.42 -5.20
CA VAL A 169 17.84 -12.27 -4.59
C VAL A 169 16.31 -12.40 -4.62
N THR A 170 15.76 -13.16 -5.56
CA THR A 170 14.30 -13.36 -5.70
C THR A 170 13.78 -14.52 -4.84
N ASP A 171 14.66 -15.36 -4.30
CA ASP A 171 14.33 -16.41 -3.34
C ASP A 171 14.16 -15.84 -1.92
N GLY A 172 13.80 -16.66 -0.93
CA GLY A 172 13.77 -16.29 0.47
C GLY A 172 12.72 -17.04 1.28
N ASP A 173 12.68 -16.72 2.58
CA ASP A 173 11.76 -17.33 3.53
C ASP A 173 10.36 -16.68 3.47
N ARG A 174 9.43 -17.37 2.80
CA ARG A 174 8.02 -16.96 2.69
C ARG A 174 7.28 -17.06 4.01
N ILE A 175 7.67 -17.96 4.92
CA ILE A 175 7.06 -18.12 6.23
C ILE A 175 7.42 -16.93 7.10
N GLU A 176 8.69 -16.53 7.12
CA GLU A 176 9.13 -15.33 7.85
C GLU A 176 8.47 -14.07 7.28
N ALA A 177 8.29 -13.97 5.96
CA ALA A 177 7.57 -12.85 5.35
C ALA A 177 6.09 -12.80 5.79
N GLU A 178 5.42 -13.94 5.91
CA GLU A 178 4.05 -14.00 6.43
C GLU A 178 3.99 -13.62 7.92
N ILE A 179 4.96 -14.07 8.73
CA ILE A 179 5.07 -13.69 10.16
C ILE A 179 5.29 -12.18 10.32
N LYS A 180 6.15 -11.57 9.49
CA LYS A 180 6.57 -10.17 9.64
C LYS A 180 5.62 -9.18 8.98
N PHE A 181 5.07 -9.52 7.83
CA PHE A 181 4.29 -8.59 7.00
C PHE A 181 2.84 -9.04 6.80
N GLY A 182 2.50 -10.29 7.12
CA GLY A 182 1.18 -10.87 6.85
C GLY A 182 0.97 -11.30 5.39
N TRP A 183 2.01 -11.26 4.56
CA TRP A 183 1.90 -11.57 3.14
C TRP A 183 1.81 -13.08 2.90
N THR A 184 0.69 -13.54 2.34
CA THR A 184 0.57 -14.93 1.89
C THR A 184 1.19 -15.09 0.51
N VAL A 185 2.02 -16.11 0.31
CA VAL A 185 2.70 -16.35 -0.97
C VAL A 185 2.53 -17.81 -1.38
N ASP A 186 1.66 -18.05 -2.36
CA ASP A 186 1.28 -19.40 -2.78
C ASP A 186 1.79 -19.75 -4.18
N TYR A 187 2.15 -21.01 -4.35
CA TYR A 187 2.54 -21.56 -5.64
C TYR A 187 1.35 -22.12 -6.41
N TYR A 188 1.31 -21.84 -7.71
CA TYR A 188 0.43 -22.47 -8.67
C TYR A 188 1.22 -22.93 -9.89
N GLY A 189 0.94 -24.14 -10.36
CA GLY A 189 1.46 -24.59 -11.65
C GLY A 189 0.88 -23.75 -12.78
N VAL A 190 1.69 -23.42 -13.79
CA VAL A 190 1.24 -22.61 -14.94
C VAL A 190 0.01 -23.23 -15.65
N GLY A 191 -0.14 -24.55 -15.62
CA GLY A 191 -1.31 -25.24 -16.18
C GLY A 191 -2.65 -24.84 -15.52
N ASP A 192 -2.65 -24.38 -14.27
CA ASP A 192 -3.87 -23.89 -13.63
C ASP A 192 -4.26 -22.49 -14.14
N LEU A 193 -3.28 -21.66 -14.50
CA LEU A 193 -3.51 -20.41 -15.22
C LEU A 193 -4.03 -20.69 -16.64
N VAL A 194 -3.45 -21.66 -17.34
CA VAL A 194 -3.92 -22.07 -18.69
C VAL A 194 -5.39 -22.49 -18.64
N LYS A 195 -5.81 -23.30 -17.65
CA LYS A 195 -7.24 -23.65 -17.47
C LYS A 195 -8.13 -22.43 -17.19
N SER A 196 -7.60 -21.37 -16.59
CA SER A 196 -8.33 -20.11 -16.42
C SER A 196 -8.48 -19.40 -17.76
N MET A 197 -7.39 -19.32 -18.54
CA MET A 197 -7.38 -18.75 -19.89
C MET A 197 -8.31 -19.49 -20.85
N ASP A 198 -8.42 -20.82 -20.75
CA ASP A 198 -9.29 -21.63 -21.61
C ASP A 198 -10.79 -21.33 -21.43
N LYS A 199 -11.17 -20.69 -20.32
CA LYS A 199 -12.55 -20.27 -20.05
C LYS A 199 -12.86 -18.87 -20.58
N VAL A 200 -11.86 -18.14 -21.06
CA VAL A 200 -12.03 -16.79 -21.59
C VAL A 200 -12.78 -16.85 -22.92
N THR A 201 -13.80 -16.03 -23.04
CA THR A 201 -14.65 -15.95 -24.24
C THR A 201 -14.18 -14.85 -25.19
N GLU A 202 -14.50 -14.99 -26.48
CA GLU A 202 -14.19 -13.96 -27.48
C GLU A 202 -14.83 -12.60 -27.15
N SER A 203 -16.03 -12.57 -26.57
CA SER A 203 -16.70 -11.33 -26.15
C SER A 203 -15.88 -10.58 -25.10
N GLN A 204 -15.33 -11.28 -24.10
CA GLN A 204 -14.50 -10.66 -23.07
C GLN A 204 -13.19 -10.12 -23.68
N ILE A 205 -12.61 -10.84 -24.64
CA ILE A 205 -11.42 -10.38 -25.38
C ILE A 205 -11.77 -9.11 -26.17
N ASP A 206 -12.90 -9.09 -26.89
CA ASP A 206 -13.34 -7.93 -27.67
C ASP A 206 -13.59 -6.70 -26.78
N GLU A 207 -14.20 -6.90 -25.62
CA GLU A 207 -14.42 -5.84 -24.62
C GLU A 207 -13.10 -5.24 -24.12
N LEU A 208 -12.12 -6.08 -23.74
CA LEU A 208 -10.82 -5.61 -23.27
C LEU A 208 -10.00 -4.95 -24.40
N MET A 209 -10.09 -5.47 -25.62
CA MET A 209 -9.47 -4.82 -26.79
C MET A 209 -10.05 -3.42 -27.05
N ALA A 210 -11.36 -3.24 -26.86
CA ALA A 210 -12.00 -1.93 -26.96
C ALA A 210 -11.57 -0.98 -25.83
N GLU A 211 -11.27 -1.50 -24.65
CA GLU A 211 -10.66 -0.73 -23.56
C GLU A 211 -9.23 -0.31 -23.89
N TYR A 212 -8.38 -1.22 -24.37
CA TYR A 212 -7.03 -0.89 -24.82
C TYR A 212 -7.03 0.23 -25.88
N ALA A 213 -7.93 0.17 -26.87
CA ALA A 213 -8.02 1.19 -27.91
C ALA A 213 -8.47 2.59 -27.39
N LYS A 214 -9.10 2.65 -26.20
CA LYS A 214 -9.43 3.92 -25.54
C LYS A 214 -8.22 4.47 -24.76
N LEU A 215 -7.50 3.58 -24.06
CA LEU A 215 -6.41 3.95 -23.16
C LEU A 215 -5.10 4.22 -23.89
N TYR A 216 -4.82 3.48 -24.96
CA TYR A 216 -3.52 3.42 -25.62
C TYR A 216 -3.64 3.65 -27.12
N ASP A 217 -2.54 4.07 -27.74
CA ASP A 217 -2.42 4.00 -29.19
C ASP A 217 -1.95 2.59 -29.58
N ILE A 218 -2.36 2.10 -30.75
CA ILE A 218 -1.93 0.78 -31.26
C ILE A 218 -1.09 1.02 -32.50
N ASP A 219 0.16 0.50 -32.52
CA ASP A 219 0.98 0.56 -33.72
C ASP A 219 0.26 -0.17 -34.88
N PRO A 220 0.03 0.47 -36.03
CA PRO A 220 -0.57 -0.16 -37.20
C PRO A 220 0.16 -1.44 -37.69
N LYS A 221 1.42 -1.62 -37.32
CA LYS A 221 2.22 -2.82 -37.65
C LYS A 221 2.10 -3.93 -36.61
N ALA A 222 1.53 -3.65 -35.44
CA ALA A 222 1.39 -4.63 -34.38
C ALA A 222 0.43 -5.75 -34.81
N SER A 223 0.83 -7.00 -34.56
CA SER A 223 -0.02 -8.17 -34.80
C SER A 223 -1.25 -8.12 -33.91
N LEU A 224 -2.44 -7.90 -34.50
CA LEU A 224 -3.70 -7.90 -33.77
C LEU A 224 -3.94 -9.23 -33.03
N ALA A 225 -3.53 -10.36 -33.62
CA ALA A 225 -3.63 -11.66 -32.98
C ALA A 225 -2.77 -11.74 -31.70
N SER A 226 -1.57 -11.17 -31.70
CA SER A 226 -0.71 -11.13 -30.51
C SER A 226 -1.29 -10.26 -29.40
N ILE A 227 -1.90 -9.12 -29.75
CA ILE A 227 -2.57 -8.26 -28.76
C ILE A 227 -3.77 -8.98 -28.15
N ARG A 228 -4.57 -9.67 -28.97
CA ARG A 228 -5.71 -10.49 -28.49
C ARG A 228 -5.26 -11.63 -27.57
N GLU A 229 -4.12 -12.25 -27.85
CA GLU A 229 -3.56 -13.28 -26.97
C GLU A 229 -3.15 -12.68 -25.61
N GLN A 230 -2.55 -11.48 -25.57
CA GLN A 230 -2.30 -10.77 -24.31
C GLN A 230 -3.59 -10.41 -23.57
N ALA A 231 -4.64 -9.98 -24.27
CA ALA A 231 -5.95 -9.75 -23.66
C ALA A 231 -6.51 -11.04 -23.02
N LYS A 232 -6.39 -12.19 -23.71
CA LYS A 232 -6.78 -13.49 -23.16
C LYS A 232 -5.98 -13.86 -21.91
N ILE A 233 -4.67 -13.64 -21.94
CA ILE A 233 -3.78 -13.84 -20.78
C ILE A 233 -4.21 -12.95 -19.61
N GLU A 234 -4.44 -11.67 -19.85
CA GLU A 234 -4.87 -10.71 -18.82
C GLU A 234 -6.16 -11.13 -18.14
N ILE A 235 -7.19 -11.45 -18.92
CA ILE A 235 -8.49 -11.89 -18.38
C ILE A 235 -8.32 -13.20 -17.61
N GLY A 236 -7.50 -14.12 -18.10
CA GLY A 236 -7.19 -15.38 -17.43
C GLY A 236 -6.51 -15.18 -16.07
N ILE A 237 -5.53 -14.27 -16.00
CA ILE A 237 -4.86 -13.89 -14.75
C ILE A 237 -5.85 -13.21 -13.82
N ARG A 238 -6.54 -12.14 -14.26
CA ARG A 238 -7.51 -11.39 -13.46
C ARG A 238 -8.57 -12.32 -12.84
N SER A 239 -9.19 -13.15 -13.67
CA SER A 239 -10.22 -14.10 -13.22
C SER A 239 -9.69 -15.10 -12.19
N PHE A 240 -8.43 -15.54 -12.33
CA PHE A 240 -7.81 -16.45 -11.38
C PHE A 240 -7.54 -15.77 -10.03
N LEU A 241 -6.99 -14.55 -10.07
CA LEU A 241 -6.63 -13.79 -8.88
C LEU A 241 -7.90 -13.39 -8.11
N ASP A 242 -8.88 -12.80 -8.79
CA ASP A 242 -10.13 -12.33 -8.19
C ASP A 242 -10.92 -13.47 -7.54
N ALA A 243 -11.05 -14.60 -8.22
CA ALA A 243 -11.81 -15.76 -7.71
C ALA A 243 -11.22 -16.33 -6.40
N LYS A 244 -9.95 -16.05 -6.10
CA LYS A 244 -9.24 -16.58 -4.92
C LYS A 244 -8.74 -15.48 -3.98
N GLY A 245 -9.08 -14.22 -4.26
CA GLY A 245 -8.68 -13.05 -3.48
C GLY A 245 -7.17 -12.75 -3.49
N TYR A 246 -6.47 -13.01 -4.60
CA TYR A 246 -5.07 -12.58 -4.75
C TYR A 246 -4.99 -11.15 -5.26
N THR A 247 -4.03 -10.39 -4.73
CA THR A 247 -3.84 -8.97 -5.05
C THR A 247 -2.48 -8.68 -5.68
N ALA A 248 -1.65 -9.72 -5.81
CA ALA A 248 -0.37 -9.68 -6.49
C ALA A 248 -0.07 -11.03 -7.15
N PHE A 249 0.82 -11.04 -8.13
CA PHE A 249 1.25 -12.26 -8.79
C PHE A 249 2.68 -12.18 -9.30
N THR A 250 3.24 -13.34 -9.66
CA THR A 250 4.53 -13.45 -10.35
C THR A 250 4.41 -14.33 -11.57
N THR A 251 5.25 -14.08 -12.57
CA THR A 251 5.46 -14.94 -13.73
C THR A 251 6.90 -15.41 -13.77
N ASN A 252 7.20 -16.46 -14.53
CA ASN A 252 8.56 -16.90 -14.81
C ASN A 252 8.64 -17.41 -16.25
N PHE A 253 9.49 -16.78 -17.07
CA PHE A 253 9.66 -17.17 -18.48
C PHE A 253 10.18 -18.59 -18.67
N GLN A 254 10.77 -19.21 -17.65
CA GLN A 254 11.21 -20.61 -17.67
C GLN A 254 10.05 -21.61 -17.45
N ALA A 255 8.82 -21.13 -17.23
CA ALA A 255 7.65 -21.95 -16.92
C ALA A 255 6.39 -21.48 -17.68
N LEU A 256 6.42 -21.57 -19.02
CA LEU A 256 5.34 -21.10 -19.92
C LEU A 256 4.62 -22.24 -20.67
N HIS A 257 4.59 -23.46 -20.11
CA HIS A 257 3.92 -24.59 -20.75
C HIS A 257 2.42 -24.33 -20.91
N GLY A 258 1.91 -24.50 -22.13
CA GLY A 258 0.51 -24.22 -22.48
C GLY A 258 0.18 -22.75 -22.76
N MET A 259 1.12 -21.82 -22.53
CA MET A 259 0.98 -20.41 -22.90
C MET A 259 1.62 -20.15 -24.28
N LYS A 260 0.99 -19.30 -25.09
CA LYS A 260 1.56 -18.87 -26.37
C LYS A 260 2.61 -17.79 -26.23
N GLN A 261 2.46 -16.92 -25.23
CA GLN A 261 3.29 -15.73 -25.01
C GLN A 261 3.61 -15.56 -23.53
N LEU A 262 4.72 -14.88 -23.23
CA LEU A 262 4.99 -14.34 -21.90
C LEU A 262 4.00 -13.18 -21.60
N PRO A 263 3.44 -13.07 -20.38
CA PRO A 263 2.57 -11.94 -20.01
C PRO A 263 3.34 -10.62 -20.02
N GLY A 264 3.09 -9.76 -21.01
CA GLY A 264 3.68 -8.44 -21.16
C GLY A 264 2.65 -7.35 -20.91
N LEU A 265 1.93 -6.95 -21.97
CA LEU A 265 0.80 -6.02 -21.90
C LEU A 265 -0.18 -6.37 -20.76
N ALA A 266 -0.48 -7.66 -20.60
CA ALA A 266 -1.33 -8.17 -19.52
C ALA A 266 -0.82 -7.75 -18.13
N ALA A 267 0.47 -7.94 -17.85
CA ALA A 267 1.07 -7.58 -16.57
C ALA A 267 1.13 -6.06 -16.38
N GLN A 268 1.42 -5.31 -17.44
CA GLN A 268 1.48 -3.84 -17.41
C GLN A 268 0.12 -3.24 -17.05
N HIS A 269 -0.95 -3.72 -17.68
CA HIS A 269 -2.29 -3.21 -17.43
C HIS A 269 -2.83 -3.62 -16.06
N LEU A 270 -2.63 -4.87 -15.63
CA LEU A 270 -2.99 -5.31 -14.26
C LEU A 270 -2.26 -4.49 -13.18
N MET A 271 -0.97 -4.17 -13.38
CA MET A 271 -0.29 -3.25 -12.48
C MET A 271 -0.93 -1.86 -12.49
N ALA A 272 -1.41 -1.37 -13.64
CA ALA A 272 -2.10 -0.08 -13.72
C ALA A 272 -3.42 -0.09 -12.91
N GLU A 273 -4.12 -1.23 -12.86
CA GLU A 273 -5.32 -1.45 -12.04
C GLU A 273 -5.03 -1.61 -10.55
N GLY A 274 -3.76 -1.72 -10.15
CA GLY A 274 -3.34 -1.77 -8.75
C GLY A 274 -2.81 -3.11 -8.27
N TYR A 275 -2.73 -4.12 -9.13
CA TYR A 275 -2.11 -5.40 -8.78
C TYR A 275 -0.61 -5.23 -8.50
N GLY A 276 -0.10 -6.00 -7.54
CA GLY A 276 1.34 -6.22 -7.41
C GLY A 276 1.83 -7.20 -8.46
N PHE A 277 3.02 -6.96 -8.99
CA PHE A 277 3.68 -7.85 -9.94
C PHE A 277 5.16 -7.92 -9.62
N GLY A 278 5.72 -9.12 -9.74
CA GLY A 278 7.15 -9.37 -9.65
C GLY A 278 7.55 -10.35 -10.74
N ALA A 279 8.61 -10.03 -11.45
CA ALA A 279 9.10 -10.85 -12.54
C ALA A 279 9.95 -12.03 -12.03
N GLU A 280 10.18 -13.04 -12.87
CA GLU A 280 11.03 -14.21 -12.58
C GLU A 280 10.73 -14.95 -11.27
N GLY A 281 9.45 -14.95 -10.84
CA GLY A 281 9.03 -15.57 -9.59
C GLY A 281 9.32 -14.74 -8.33
N ASP A 282 9.71 -13.47 -8.46
CA ASP A 282 10.04 -12.56 -7.36
C ASP A 282 8.80 -12.09 -6.58
N TRP A 283 8.41 -12.92 -5.63
CA TRP A 283 7.27 -12.68 -4.77
C TRP A 283 7.49 -11.53 -3.78
N LYS A 284 8.75 -11.20 -3.44
CA LYS A 284 9.05 -10.08 -2.53
C LYS A 284 8.71 -8.77 -3.20
N THR A 285 9.17 -8.59 -4.43
CA THR A 285 8.88 -7.39 -5.23
C THR A 285 7.40 -7.32 -5.59
N ALA A 286 6.74 -8.44 -5.90
CA ALA A 286 5.29 -8.45 -6.14
C ALA A 286 4.48 -7.95 -4.94
N ALA A 287 4.76 -8.46 -3.74
CA ALA A 287 4.10 -8.03 -2.52
C ALA A 287 4.43 -6.57 -2.16
N LEU A 288 5.71 -6.19 -2.28
CA LEU A 288 6.14 -4.81 -2.04
C LEU A 288 5.47 -3.83 -3.01
N LEU A 289 5.39 -4.16 -4.29
CA LEU A 289 4.72 -3.32 -5.28
C LEU A 289 3.23 -3.15 -4.94
N ARG A 290 2.53 -4.21 -4.52
CA ARG A 290 1.15 -4.09 -4.06
C ARG A 290 1.05 -3.16 -2.84
N ALA A 291 1.90 -3.35 -1.84
CA ALA A 291 1.92 -2.51 -0.64
C ALA A 291 2.18 -1.04 -0.99
N MET A 292 3.14 -0.75 -1.86
CA MET A 292 3.46 0.61 -2.30
C MET A 292 2.33 1.21 -3.15
N LYS A 293 1.66 0.43 -3.99
CA LYS A 293 0.47 0.91 -4.72
C LYS A 293 -0.67 1.27 -3.78
N ILE A 294 -0.87 0.54 -2.68
CA ILE A 294 -1.82 0.94 -1.63
C ILE A 294 -1.40 2.29 -1.02
N MET A 295 -0.12 2.44 -0.65
CA MET A 295 0.40 3.69 -0.07
C MET A 295 0.23 4.89 -1.03
N ALA A 296 0.47 4.67 -2.33
CA ALA A 296 0.42 5.70 -3.35
C ALA A 296 -0.99 5.90 -3.94
N ASN A 297 -2.00 5.16 -3.47
CA ASN A 297 -3.34 5.12 -4.05
C ASN A 297 -3.31 4.91 -5.58
N GLY A 298 -2.52 3.92 -6.02
CA GLY A 298 -2.35 3.51 -7.42
C GLY A 298 -1.49 4.42 -8.29
N LYS A 299 -1.05 5.58 -7.80
CA LYS A 299 -0.35 6.59 -8.60
C LYS A 299 1.14 6.29 -8.76
N ALA A 300 1.69 6.53 -9.96
CA ALA A 300 3.11 6.64 -10.26
C ALA A 300 4.02 5.64 -9.52
N THR A 301 3.61 4.36 -9.51
CA THR A 301 4.28 3.27 -8.80
C THR A 301 4.23 2.04 -9.69
N GLY A 302 5.36 1.38 -9.95
CA GLY A 302 5.44 0.25 -10.87
C GLY A 302 6.67 -0.61 -10.60
N LEU A 303 6.71 -1.80 -11.20
CA LEU A 303 7.93 -2.60 -11.28
C LEU A 303 9.01 -1.82 -12.04
N MET A 304 10.26 -1.96 -11.61
CA MET A 304 11.43 -1.40 -12.27
C MET A 304 12.65 -2.27 -12.01
N GLU A 305 13.55 -2.37 -12.99
CA GLU A 305 14.87 -2.95 -12.87
C GLU A 305 15.91 -2.02 -13.52
N ASP A 306 17.04 -1.79 -12.86
CA ASP A 306 18.17 -1.04 -13.40
C ASP A 306 18.79 -1.80 -14.59
N TYR A 307 18.53 -1.34 -15.82
CA TYR A 307 18.81 -2.11 -17.02
C TYR A 307 20.19 -1.81 -17.62
N THR A 308 20.60 -0.54 -17.64
CA THR A 308 21.94 -0.13 -18.11
C THR A 308 22.32 1.28 -17.63
N TYR A 309 23.60 1.63 -17.75
CA TYR A 309 24.17 2.89 -17.28
C TYR A 309 24.64 3.79 -18.41
N ASN A 310 24.42 5.10 -18.25
CA ASN A 310 25.18 6.14 -18.93
C ASN A 310 26.29 6.61 -17.99
N MET A 311 27.52 6.09 -18.17
CA MET A 311 28.67 6.42 -17.32
C MET A 311 29.39 7.69 -17.79
N ASP A 312 28.64 8.79 -17.86
CA ASP A 312 29.17 10.14 -18.11
C ASP A 312 29.45 10.85 -16.77
N SER A 313 30.59 11.53 -16.64
CA SER A 313 30.99 12.17 -15.37
C SER A 313 30.16 13.40 -15.00
N GLU A 314 29.54 14.06 -15.99
CA GLU A 314 28.72 15.26 -15.78
C GLU A 314 27.22 14.93 -15.85
N ASN A 315 26.85 13.89 -16.60
CA ASN A 315 25.47 13.47 -16.83
C ASN A 315 25.26 11.97 -16.61
N GLY A 316 25.73 11.47 -15.46
CA GLY A 316 25.57 10.07 -15.06
C GLY A 316 24.09 9.71 -14.88
N LEU A 317 23.62 8.67 -15.58
CA LEU A 317 22.21 8.24 -15.57
C LEU A 317 22.08 6.72 -15.54
N ILE A 318 20.95 6.24 -15.05
CA ILE A 318 20.53 4.84 -15.12
C ILE A 318 19.28 4.77 -15.98
N LEU A 319 19.27 3.87 -16.96
CA LEU A 319 18.06 3.51 -17.70
C LEU A 319 17.41 2.34 -16.97
N GLY A 320 16.25 2.59 -16.37
CA GLY A 320 15.40 1.55 -15.80
C GLY A 320 14.42 1.01 -16.85
N ALA A 321 14.23 -0.30 -16.86
CA ALA A 321 13.24 -0.98 -17.71
C ALA A 321 12.91 -2.35 -17.11
N HIS A 322 12.23 -3.17 -17.90
CA HIS A 322 12.17 -4.63 -17.74
C HIS A 322 11.98 -5.25 -19.13
N MET A 323 11.96 -6.58 -19.26
CA MET A 323 11.81 -7.22 -20.58
C MET A 323 10.52 -6.82 -21.32
N LEU A 324 9.42 -6.65 -20.56
CA LEU A 324 8.11 -6.17 -21.03
C LEU A 324 7.42 -5.28 -19.99
N GLU A 325 7.53 -5.63 -18.72
CA GLU A 325 6.54 -5.36 -17.68
C GLU A 325 6.82 -4.07 -16.89
N VAL A 326 6.84 -2.92 -17.56
CA VAL A 326 6.88 -1.61 -16.88
C VAL A 326 5.48 -1.02 -16.80
N CYS A 327 5.04 -0.63 -15.60
CA CYS A 327 3.68 -0.14 -15.36
C CYS A 327 3.44 1.23 -16.03
N PRO A 328 2.35 1.41 -16.81
CA PRO A 328 2.08 2.65 -17.53
C PRO A 328 1.68 3.81 -16.61
N THR A 329 1.46 3.60 -15.31
CA THR A 329 1.28 4.70 -14.36
C THR A 329 2.54 5.57 -14.20
N LEU A 330 3.69 5.09 -14.68
CA LEU A 330 4.95 5.81 -14.73
C LEU A 330 5.13 6.61 -16.03
N ALA A 331 4.21 6.51 -17.00
CA ALA A 331 4.39 7.10 -18.31
C ALA A 331 4.23 8.63 -18.30
N GLY A 332 5.20 9.36 -18.86
CA GLY A 332 5.11 10.78 -19.18
C GLY A 332 4.45 11.07 -20.54
N THR A 333 4.28 10.05 -21.38
CA THR A 333 3.60 10.11 -22.69
C THR A 333 2.47 9.08 -22.77
N LYS A 334 1.50 9.28 -23.66
CA LYS A 334 0.49 8.25 -23.93
C LYS A 334 1.18 6.96 -24.42
N PRO A 335 0.98 5.81 -23.74
CA PRO A 335 1.62 4.57 -24.15
C PRO A 335 1.12 4.04 -25.50
N VAL A 336 2.00 3.33 -26.21
CA VAL A 336 1.71 2.68 -27.48
C VAL A 336 1.81 1.17 -27.32
N ILE A 337 0.81 0.42 -27.78
CA ILE A 337 0.87 -1.04 -27.89
C ILE A 337 1.69 -1.41 -29.12
N GLU A 338 2.79 -2.12 -28.88
CA GLU A 338 3.70 -2.64 -29.90
C GLU A 338 3.90 -4.15 -29.74
N VAL A 339 4.27 -4.83 -30.82
CA VAL A 339 4.58 -6.28 -30.82
C VAL A 339 5.98 -6.46 -31.39
N HIS A 340 6.84 -7.15 -30.64
CA HIS A 340 8.24 -7.37 -31.00
C HIS A 340 8.68 -8.78 -30.64
N PRO A 341 9.67 -9.34 -31.35
CA PRO A 341 10.24 -10.63 -31.00
C PRO A 341 10.92 -10.60 -29.63
N LEU A 342 10.73 -11.67 -28.86
CA LEU A 342 11.41 -11.89 -27.59
C LEU A 342 11.92 -13.33 -27.54
N GLY A 343 13.24 -13.50 -27.65
CA GLY A 343 13.87 -14.82 -27.58
C GLY A 343 13.82 -15.46 -26.19
N ILE A 344 13.66 -14.66 -25.14
CA ILE A 344 13.56 -15.14 -23.75
C ILE A 344 12.21 -15.84 -23.55
N GLY A 345 12.25 -17.11 -23.12
CA GLY A 345 11.07 -17.94 -22.92
C GLY A 345 10.64 -18.78 -24.12
N ASP A 346 11.24 -18.55 -25.30
CA ASP A 346 10.99 -19.31 -26.55
C ASP A 346 9.50 -19.43 -26.91
N LYS A 347 8.86 -18.27 -27.06
CA LYS A 347 7.42 -18.10 -27.30
C LYS A 347 7.13 -17.15 -28.46
N GLU A 348 5.87 -17.06 -28.84
CA GLU A 348 5.42 -16.11 -29.86
C GLU A 348 5.64 -14.66 -29.40
N ASP A 349 5.77 -13.75 -30.36
CA ASP A 349 6.04 -12.32 -30.14
C ASP A 349 4.97 -11.66 -29.26
N PRO A 350 5.31 -11.24 -28.02
CA PRO A 350 4.35 -10.66 -27.09
C PRO A 350 4.05 -9.19 -27.41
N ALA A 351 2.79 -8.78 -27.19
CA ALA A 351 2.44 -7.37 -27.15
C ALA A 351 2.88 -6.71 -25.83
N ARG A 352 3.30 -5.45 -25.88
CA ARG A 352 3.66 -4.63 -24.71
C ARG A 352 3.26 -3.16 -24.90
N LEU A 353 3.15 -2.42 -23.81
CA LEU A 353 3.12 -0.96 -23.80
C LEU A 353 4.54 -0.41 -23.85
N VAL A 354 4.76 0.56 -24.73
CA VAL A 354 6.01 1.33 -24.87
C VAL A 354 5.72 2.80 -24.59
N PHE A 355 6.56 3.41 -23.76
CA PHE A 355 6.43 4.82 -23.36
C PHE A 355 7.77 5.34 -22.79
N LYS A 356 7.85 6.66 -22.60
CA LYS A 356 8.91 7.30 -21.82
C LYS A 356 8.35 7.74 -20.47
N GLY A 357 9.13 7.52 -19.42
CA GLY A 357 8.82 7.95 -18.05
C GLY A 357 8.97 9.45 -17.83
#